data_AF-M9RPS9-F1
#
_entry.id   AF-M9RPS9-F1
#
_cell.length_a   1.000
_cell.length_b   1.000
_cell.length_c   1.000
_cell.angle_alpha   90.00
_cell.angle_beta   90.00
_cell.angle_gamma   90.00
#
_symmetry.space_group_name_H-M   'P 1'
#
loop_
_entity.id
_entity.type
_entity.pdbx_description
1 polymer ?
#
loop_
_entity_poly.entity_id
_entity_poly.type
_entity_poly.pdbx_seq_one_letter_code
_entity_poly.pdbx_strand_id
1 'polypeptide(L)'
;MHTLPRSVFFHAVNLACRARFPSLLAAWLPDGQRRGQEWVALNPTRSDRHAGSFKINVITGRWADFATGDKGGDPVSLYAYLKGMSQSDAARALSQEWGLR
;
A
#
# COMPACT_ATOMS: atom_id res chain seq x y z
N MET A 1 7.58 -24.58 16.59
CA MET A 1 6.88 -23.69 15.63
C MET A 1 7.92 -22.79 15.00
N HIS A 2 8.28 -22.99 13.72
CA HIS A 2 9.29 -22.16 13.08
C HIS A 2 8.67 -20.83 12.64
N THR A 3 9.10 -19.73 13.26
CA THR A 3 8.77 -18.38 12.80
C THR A 3 9.50 -18.14 11.48
N LEU A 4 8.77 -17.74 10.43
CA LEU A 4 9.39 -17.36 9.16
C LEU A 4 10.40 -16.22 9.38
N PRO A 5 11.56 -16.21 8.69
CA PRO A 5 12.44 -15.05 8.70
C PRO A 5 11.66 -13.80 8.28
N ARG A 6 11.96 -12.65 8.91
CA ARG A 6 11.26 -11.38 8.66
C ARG A 6 11.18 -11.04 7.17
N SER A 7 12.26 -11.21 6.42
CA SER A 7 12.30 -10.94 4.98
C SER A 7 11.33 -11.80 4.18
N VAL A 8 11.24 -13.09 4.50
CA VAL A 8 10.33 -14.06 3.85
C VAL A 8 8.88 -13.71 4.18
N PHE A 9 8.58 -13.38 5.43
CA PHE A 9 7.24 -12.94 5.84
C PHE A 9 6.79 -11.69 5.09
N PHE A 10 7.64 -10.66 5.02
CA PHE A 10 7.34 -9.44 4.27
C PHE A 10 7.13 -9.71 2.78
N HIS A 11 7.96 -10.57 2.18
CA HIS A 11 7.82 -10.95 0.78
C HIS A 11 6.46 -11.64 0.53
N ALA A 12 6.09 -12.59 1.38
CA ALA A 12 4.81 -13.30 1.28
C ALA A 12 3.61 -12.35 1.38
N VAL A 13 3.60 -11.47 2.39
CA VAL A 13 2.52 -10.49 2.57
C VAL A 13 2.43 -9.54 1.37
N ASN A 14 3.56 -9.02 0.88
CA ASN A 14 3.57 -8.14 -0.29
C ASN A 14 3.08 -8.84 -1.55
N LEU A 15 3.49 -10.09 -1.79
CA LEU A 15 3.03 -10.88 -2.92
C LEU A 15 1.51 -11.06 -2.87
N ALA A 16 1.00 -11.42 -1.70
CA ALA A 16 -0.42 -11.72 -1.53
C ALA A 16 -1.29 -10.45 -1.56
N CYS A 17 -0.77 -9.30 -1.09
CA CYS A 17 -1.40 -8.00 -1.33
C CYS A 17 -1.47 -7.67 -2.83
N ARG A 18 -0.37 -7.86 -3.57
CA ARG A 18 -0.31 -7.56 -5.01
C ARG A 18 -1.35 -8.33 -5.82
N ALA A 19 -1.65 -9.57 -5.45
CA ALA A 19 -2.65 -10.41 -6.12
C ALA A 19 -4.09 -9.82 -6.12
N ARG A 20 -4.38 -8.91 -5.20
CA ARG A 20 -5.71 -8.29 -5.03
C ARG A 20 -5.62 -6.77 -4.85
N PHE A 21 -4.52 -6.19 -5.33
CA PHE A 21 -4.18 -4.81 -5.03
C PHE A 21 -5.23 -3.79 -5.48
N PRO A 22 -5.91 -3.94 -6.63
CA PRO A 22 -7.00 -3.03 -6.99
C PRO A 22 -8.11 -2.96 -5.93
N SER A 23 -8.51 -4.09 -5.35
CA SER A 23 -9.53 -4.13 -4.29
C SER A 23 -9.02 -3.52 -2.98
N LEU A 24 -7.75 -3.75 -2.64
CA LEU A 24 -7.11 -3.10 -1.49
C LEU A 24 -7.03 -1.59 -1.67
N LEU A 25 -6.64 -1.12 -2.84
CA LEU A 25 -6.56 0.31 -3.15
C LEU A 25 -7.93 0.97 -3.09
N ALA A 26 -8.98 0.32 -3.60
CA ALA A 26 -10.35 0.82 -3.46
C ALA A 26 -10.80 0.89 -1.99
N ALA A 27 -10.35 -0.03 -1.15
CA ALA A 27 -10.67 0.00 0.28
C ALA A 27 -9.86 1.06 1.06
N TRP A 28 -8.59 1.26 0.71
CA TRP A 28 -7.69 2.19 1.41
C TRP A 28 -7.83 3.63 0.93
N LEU A 29 -8.16 3.80 -0.35
CA LEU A 29 -8.24 5.08 -1.07
C LEU A 29 -9.52 5.10 -1.93
N PRO A 30 -10.70 5.15 -1.30
CA PRO A 30 -11.99 4.95 -1.97
C PRO A 30 -12.30 6.01 -3.03
N ASP A 31 -11.81 7.24 -2.87
CA ASP A 31 -11.97 8.31 -3.85
C ASP A 31 -10.96 8.23 -5.00
N GLY A 32 -10.05 7.26 -4.96
CA GLY A 32 -9.05 7.06 -5.99
C GLY A 32 -9.61 6.43 -7.26
N GLN A 33 -8.92 6.67 -8.36
CA GLN A 33 -9.33 6.22 -9.68
C GLN A 33 -8.19 5.53 -10.39
N ARG A 34 -8.51 4.43 -11.06
CA ARG A 34 -7.54 3.74 -11.93
C ARG A 34 -7.36 4.52 -13.24
N ARG A 35 -6.11 4.83 -13.57
CA ARG A 35 -5.66 5.44 -14.83
C ARG A 35 -4.54 4.58 -15.42
N GLY A 36 -4.92 3.66 -16.31
CA GLY A 36 -4.00 2.67 -16.86
C GLY A 36 -3.48 1.72 -15.78
N GLN A 37 -2.16 1.77 -15.53
CA GLN A 37 -1.49 1.00 -14.49
C GLN A 37 -1.33 1.77 -13.17
N GLU A 38 -1.83 3.00 -13.09
CA GLU A 38 -1.74 3.81 -11.88
C GLU A 38 -3.11 3.90 -11.20
N TRP A 39 -3.11 3.89 -9.87
CA TRP A 39 -4.20 4.36 -9.04
C TRP A 39 -3.85 5.76 -8.57
N VAL A 40 -4.70 6.73 -8.92
CA VAL A 40 -4.48 8.14 -8.61
C VAL A 40 -5.53 8.57 -7.60
N ALA A 41 -5.09 9.08 -6.45
CA ALA A 41 -5.96 9.46 -5.35
C ALA A 41 -5.54 10.80 -4.74
N LEU A 42 -6.38 11.33 -3.85
CA LEU A 42 -5.92 12.30 -2.87
C LEU A 42 -5.05 11.60 -1.83
N ASN A 43 -4.02 12.27 -1.34
CA ASN A 43 -3.23 11.74 -0.24
C ASN A 43 -3.92 12.05 1.11
N PRO A 44 -4.45 11.04 1.83
CA PRO A 44 -5.16 11.29 3.09
C PRO A 44 -4.25 11.74 4.24
N THR A 45 -2.93 11.61 4.10
CA THR A 45 -1.96 12.09 5.11
C THR A 45 -1.62 13.57 4.95
N ARG A 46 -2.21 14.23 3.93
CA ARG A 46 -2.05 15.65 3.62
C ARG A 46 -3.40 16.35 3.60
N SER A 47 -3.42 17.66 3.86
CA SER A 47 -4.53 18.54 3.51
C SER A 47 -4.58 18.77 1.98
N ASP A 48 -4.83 17.70 1.23
CA ASP A 48 -4.85 17.72 -0.23
C ASP A 48 -6.19 18.24 -0.77
N ARG A 49 -6.15 19.01 -1.86
CA ARG A 49 -7.35 19.57 -2.52
C ARG A 49 -7.56 19.03 -3.93
N HIS A 50 -6.54 18.44 -4.55
CA HIS A 50 -6.60 17.98 -5.93
C HIS A 50 -5.85 16.66 -6.11
N ALA A 51 -6.57 15.63 -6.58
CA ALA A 51 -5.96 14.34 -6.91
C ALA A 51 -4.98 14.50 -8.08
N GLY A 52 -3.81 13.88 -7.99
CA GLY A 52 -2.85 13.90 -9.10
C GLY A 52 -1.41 13.59 -8.71
N SER A 53 -0.96 14.06 -7.54
CA SER A 53 0.43 13.83 -7.11
C SER A 53 0.62 12.48 -6.42
N PHE A 54 -0.43 11.93 -5.80
CA PHE A 54 -0.37 10.64 -5.13
C PHE A 54 -0.77 9.52 -6.09
N LYS A 55 0.24 8.73 -6.48
CA LYS A 55 0.11 7.67 -7.49
C LYS A 55 0.66 6.37 -6.96
N ILE A 56 -0.06 5.29 -7.27
CA ILE A 56 0.29 3.93 -6.91
C ILE A 56 0.26 3.07 -8.16
N ASN A 57 1.38 2.45 -8.49
CA ASN A 57 1.43 1.51 -9.59
C ASN A 57 0.75 0.19 -9.18
N VAL A 58 -0.39 -0.12 -9.80
CA VAL A 58 -1.25 -1.26 -9.42
C VAL A 58 -0.61 -2.61 -9.71
N ILE A 59 0.45 -2.67 -10.52
CA ILE A 59 1.14 -3.90 -10.91
C ILE A 59 2.30 -4.19 -9.94
N THR A 60 3.12 -3.18 -9.66
CA THR A 60 4.36 -3.34 -8.89
C THR A 60 4.17 -3.11 -7.40
N GLY A 61 3.16 -2.34 -6.99
CA GLY A 61 2.99 -1.94 -5.59
C GLY A 61 3.75 -0.67 -5.20
N ARG A 62 4.57 -0.13 -6.10
CA ARG A 62 5.32 1.11 -5.86
C ARG A 62 4.38 2.29 -5.82
N TRP A 63 4.68 3.25 -4.96
CA TRP A 63 3.87 4.45 -4.83
C TRP A 63 4.75 5.67 -4.54
N ALA A 64 4.23 6.84 -4.88
CA ALA A 64 4.84 8.11 -4.55
C ALA A 64 3.79 9.21 -4.42
N ASP A 65 4.02 10.15 -3.51
CA ASP A 65 3.45 11.49 -3.56
C ASP A 65 4.48 12.45 -4.14
N PHE A 66 4.29 12.82 -5.41
CA PHE A 66 5.24 13.69 -6.12
C PHE A 66 5.29 15.13 -5.59
N ALA A 67 4.35 15.54 -4.74
CA ALA A 67 4.33 16.88 -4.16
C ALA A 67 5.08 16.96 -2.81
N THR A 68 5.26 15.85 -2.08
CA THR A 68 6.07 15.80 -0.84
C THR A 68 7.38 15.04 -1.01
N GLY A 69 7.47 14.18 -2.02
CA GLY A 69 8.60 13.27 -2.22
C GLY A 69 8.49 11.95 -1.44
N ASP A 70 7.44 11.78 -0.64
CA ASP A 70 7.13 10.52 0.04
C ASP A 70 6.96 9.40 -0.98
N LYS A 71 7.53 8.23 -0.71
CA LYS A 71 7.48 7.09 -1.62
C LYS A 71 7.72 5.78 -0.90
N GLY A 72 7.27 4.70 -1.52
CA GLY A 72 7.54 3.36 -1.05
C GLY A 72 7.54 2.33 -2.16
N GLY A 73 8.12 1.17 -1.86
CA GLY A 73 8.41 0.12 -2.83
C GLY A 73 7.30 -0.92 -3.00
N ASP A 74 6.36 -0.98 -2.07
CA ASP A 74 5.45 -2.13 -1.94
C ASP A 74 4.16 -1.83 -1.15
N PRO A 75 3.15 -2.72 -1.22
CA PRO A 75 1.87 -2.53 -0.51
C PRO A 75 1.98 -2.40 1.01
N VAL A 76 2.91 -3.11 1.66
CA VAL A 76 3.12 -2.99 3.11
C VAL A 76 3.59 -1.58 3.46
N SER A 77 4.53 -1.03 2.70
CA SER A 77 5.03 0.34 2.88
C SER A 77 3.93 1.39 2.63
N LEU A 78 3.03 1.14 1.68
CA LEU A 78 1.88 2.00 1.41
C LEU A 78 0.91 1.98 2.60
N TYR A 79 0.55 0.79 3.08
CA TYR A 79 -0.37 0.66 4.21
C TYR A 79 0.20 1.31 5.48
N ALA A 80 1.50 1.09 5.73
CA ALA A 80 2.23 1.73 6.83
C ALA A 80 2.15 3.26 6.76
N TYR A 81 2.37 3.83 5.57
CA TYR A 81 2.25 5.27 5.32
C TYR A 81 0.84 5.79 5.58
N LEU A 82 -0.17 5.16 4.98
CA LEU A 82 -1.57 5.58 5.10
C LEU A 82 -2.10 5.51 6.54
N LYS A 83 -1.57 4.60 7.35
CA LYS A 83 -1.99 4.42 8.75
C LYS A 83 -1.04 5.05 9.77
N GLY A 84 0.05 5.67 9.34
CA GLY A 84 1.04 6.27 10.25
C GLY A 84 1.67 5.26 11.22
N MET A 85 1.95 4.03 10.76
CA MET A 85 2.49 2.95 11.59
C MET A 85 3.80 2.36 11.05
N SER A 86 4.46 1.52 11.86
CA SER A 86 5.67 0.83 11.39
C SER A 86 5.33 -0.20 10.30
N GLN A 87 6.26 -0.46 9.38
CA GLN A 87 6.06 -1.50 8.37
C GLN A 87 5.91 -2.91 8.99
N SER A 88 6.48 -3.15 10.17
CA SER A 88 6.31 -4.43 10.89
C SER A 88 4.85 -4.62 11.30
N ASP A 89 4.23 -3.56 11.82
CA ASP A 89 2.86 -3.60 12.29
C ASP A 89 1.89 -3.64 11.11
N ALA A 90 2.20 -2.90 10.04
CA ALA A 90 1.46 -2.99 8.78
C ALA A 90 1.47 -4.41 8.21
N ALA A 91 2.62 -5.08 8.16
CA ALA A 91 2.72 -6.45 7.66
C ALA A 91 1.90 -7.44 8.50
N ARG A 92 1.91 -7.29 9.84
CA ARG A 92 1.10 -8.12 10.75
C ARG A 92 -0.40 -7.86 10.57
N ALA A 93 -0.80 -6.59 10.52
CA ALA A 93 -2.19 -6.20 10.31
C ALA A 93 -2.73 -6.75 8.98
N LEU A 94 -1.97 -6.59 7.89
CA LEU A 94 -2.36 -7.10 6.57
C LEU A 94 -2.47 -8.63 6.51
N SER A 95 -1.60 -9.35 7.24
CA SER A 95 -1.69 -10.80 7.36
C SER A 95 -2.95 -11.24 8.11
N GLN A 96 -3.33 -10.51 9.17
CA GLN A 96 -4.49 -10.82 10.02
C GLN A 96 -5.83 -10.38 9.42
N GLU A 97 -5.98 -9.09 9.10
CA GLU A 97 -7.24 -8.48 8.66
C GLU A 97 -7.75 -9.06 7.34
N TRP A 98 -6.83 -9.42 6.46
CA TRP A 98 -7.18 -9.80 5.10
C TRP A 98 -6.91 -11.28 4.81
N GLY A 99 -6.65 -12.09 5.83
CA GLY A 99 -6.44 -13.53 5.67
C GLY A 99 -5.29 -13.90 4.72
N LEU A 100 -4.27 -13.04 4.60
CA LEU A 100 -3.04 -13.40 3.88
C LEU A 100 -2.22 -14.31 4.79
N ARG A 101 -2.52 -15.60 4.70
CA ARG A 101 -1.71 -16.67 5.27
C ARG A 101 -0.60 -17.06 4.30
#